data_AF-A0A948Q3M0-F1
#
_entry.id   AF-A0A948Q3M0-F1
#
_cell.length_a   1.000
_cell.length_b   1.000
_cell.length_c   1.000
_cell.angle_alpha   90.00
_cell.angle_beta   90.00
_cell.angle_gamma   90.00
#
_symmetry.space_group_name_H-M   'P 1'
#
loop_
_entity.id
_entity.type
_entity.pdbx_description
1 polymer ?
#
loop_
_entity_poly.entity_id
_entity_poly.type
_entity_poly.pdbx_seq_one_letter_code
_entity_poly.pdbx_strand_id
1 'polypeptide(L)'
;MVCSRPGISGRVLLSCAILLTAFLVSCGDDDPVRPGSLVDLGGYVLRPDGTAAAGASVYLGKALPFWGSPAVFIEDSTLTDRLGRYAFDEMEEGTLRVFAGIWNRAGEDFSAVSPFSPEIDFTAGRPAPPIDLVVREIRTEGVVSGKVFYPGGTGIIPADSTTVTLERYRGAQFIPEGTAETTADGDYALPAVPTGNYIVHAMRIIMSDAPFPSYLAAETAPFFCDGLHLVRVPDLTLEEAAVEKPAVYVYPAEPGQHTVRLDFAEGVRMTRSIPEYGEGWSVFIDRDGRIDRQWDYLFYEIAMTGVPLVHEGWCLPRSEAEAGLERIVRGLGLNDRETGDFLEYWIPRLPRERFVVIKPVTGRRLEHLAALQVRPAPDSELRFWLLFSPSGRFIDLPAPPQDTFVRRGGVVVEWGGAVVPLPR
;
A
#
# COMPACT_ATOMS: atom_id res chain seq x y z
N MET A 1 -30.84 41.91 59.22
CA MET A 1 -29.83 42.98 59.43
C MET A 1 -28.85 42.88 58.25
N VAL A 2 -28.94 43.85 57.33
CA VAL A 2 -27.93 44.29 56.34
C VAL A 2 -27.42 43.29 55.25
N CYS A 3 -27.82 43.60 54.00
CA CYS A 3 -27.12 43.49 52.68
C CYS A 3 -26.60 42.12 52.20
N SER A 4 -26.63 41.72 50.90
CA SER A 4 -26.85 42.41 49.62
C SER A 4 -26.93 41.36 48.47
N ARG A 5 -27.80 41.62 47.48
CA ARG A 5 -27.94 41.10 46.08
C ARG A 5 -27.43 39.67 45.69
N PRO A 6 -28.25 38.85 45.01
CA PRO A 6 -27.80 37.67 44.27
C PRO A 6 -27.42 38.03 42.82
N GLY A 7 -26.26 37.56 42.37
CA GLY A 7 -25.77 37.66 40.99
C GLY A 7 -26.20 36.46 40.14
N ILE A 8 -26.59 36.75 38.90
CA ILE A 8 -27.06 35.82 37.87
C ILE A 8 -25.85 35.17 37.18
N SER A 9 -25.88 33.83 37.03
CA SER A 9 -25.26 33.01 35.96
C SER A 9 -25.39 31.56 36.43
N GLY A 10 -25.86 30.56 35.69
CA GLY A 10 -25.98 30.37 34.24
C GLY A 10 -25.75 28.87 34.04
N ARG A 11 -26.77 28.15 33.57
CA ARG A 11 -26.69 26.72 33.22
C ARG A 11 -25.58 26.52 32.19
N VAL A 12 -24.60 25.66 32.48
CA VAL A 12 -23.63 25.20 31.48
C VAL A 12 -24.08 23.83 30.96
N LEU A 13 -24.67 23.87 29.77
CA LEU A 13 -24.67 22.76 28.82
C LEU A 13 -23.21 22.52 28.40
N LEU A 14 -22.68 21.32 28.61
CA LEU A 14 -21.40 20.94 28.03
C LEU A 14 -21.67 20.32 26.65
N SER A 15 -21.57 21.16 25.63
CA SER A 15 -21.61 20.78 24.22
C SER A 15 -20.38 19.97 23.85
N CYS A 16 -20.57 18.90 23.07
CA CYS A 16 -19.54 18.26 22.27
C CYS A 16 -18.93 19.30 21.30
N ALA A 17 -17.72 19.76 21.60
CA ALA A 17 -16.92 20.55 20.67
C ALA A 17 -16.16 19.60 19.75
N ILE A 18 -16.59 19.55 18.49
CA ILE A 18 -15.84 19.03 17.36
C ILE A 18 -14.59 19.92 17.22
N LEU A 19 -13.41 19.33 17.41
CA LEU A 19 -12.13 19.95 17.09
C LEU A 19 -12.00 20.04 15.56
N LEU A 20 -12.54 21.12 14.99
CA LEU A 20 -12.09 21.65 13.70
C LEU A 20 -10.68 22.19 13.90
N THR A 21 -9.67 21.45 13.45
CA THR A 21 -8.36 22.01 13.18
C THR A 21 -8.50 22.92 11.96
N ALA A 22 -8.74 24.21 12.23
CA ALA A 22 -8.60 25.25 11.25
C ALA A 22 -7.13 25.31 10.82
N PHE A 23 -6.82 24.85 9.61
CA PHE A 23 -5.64 25.31 8.91
C PHE A 23 -5.84 26.81 8.68
N LEU A 24 -5.07 27.62 9.42
CA LEU A 24 -4.92 29.03 9.13
C LEU A 24 -4.35 29.15 7.71
N VAL A 25 -5.22 29.51 6.77
CA VAL A 25 -4.82 30.11 5.51
C VAL A 25 -4.09 31.39 5.88
N SER A 26 -2.77 31.37 5.78
CA SER A 26 -1.99 32.59 5.69
C SER A 26 -2.39 33.27 4.39
N CYS A 27 -3.30 34.25 4.48
CA CYS A 27 -3.46 35.25 3.44
C CYS A 27 -2.15 36.04 3.36
N GLY A 28 -1.24 35.60 2.50
CA GLY A 28 -0.12 36.40 2.03
C GLY A 28 -0.49 36.97 0.67
N ASP A 29 -0.75 38.27 0.62
CA ASP A 29 -0.70 39.03 -0.63
C ASP A 29 0.75 39.09 -1.14
N ASP A 30 0.89 38.89 -2.45
CA ASP A 30 1.98 39.28 -3.36
C ASP A 30 3.42 38.73 -3.14
N ASP A 31 3.73 37.60 -3.80
CA ASP A 31 4.71 37.46 -4.92
C ASP A 31 5.05 35.96 -5.10
N PRO A 32 4.74 35.30 -6.24
CA PRO A 32 5.31 34.00 -6.51
C PRO A 32 6.75 34.22 -7.00
N VAL A 33 7.69 33.50 -6.41
CA VAL A 33 9.15 33.53 -6.63
C VAL A 33 9.90 34.41 -5.61
N ARG A 34 10.38 33.76 -4.55
CA ARG A 34 11.55 34.25 -3.81
C ARG A 34 12.75 34.23 -4.77
N PRO A 35 13.50 35.32 -4.95
CA PRO A 35 14.70 35.31 -5.77
C PRO A 35 15.73 34.35 -5.17
N GLY A 36 15.92 33.18 -5.81
CA GLY A 36 16.93 32.20 -5.43
C GLY A 36 16.44 30.77 -5.12
N SER A 37 15.14 30.49 -5.08
CA SER A 37 14.68 29.09 -5.13
C SER A 37 14.79 28.57 -6.56
N LEU A 38 15.49 27.45 -6.74
CA LEU A 38 15.47 26.74 -8.03
C LEU A 38 14.08 26.13 -8.17
N VAL A 39 13.35 26.51 -9.22
CA VAL A 39 12.12 25.79 -9.59
C VAL A 39 12.53 24.44 -10.17
N ASP A 40 12.05 23.37 -9.55
CA ASP A 40 12.36 22.00 -9.96
C ASP A 40 11.46 21.56 -11.12
N LEU A 41 10.17 21.93 -11.08
CA LEU A 41 9.19 21.68 -12.14
C LEU A 41 8.16 22.82 -12.20
N GLY A 42 7.69 23.17 -13.40
CA GLY A 42 6.59 24.12 -13.55
C GLY A 42 5.99 24.13 -14.95
N GLY A 43 5.03 25.01 -15.19
CA GLY A 43 4.38 25.15 -16.50
C GLY A 43 3.11 25.98 -16.43
N TYR A 44 2.24 25.81 -17.43
CA TYR A 44 0.94 26.49 -17.49
C TYR A 44 -0.23 25.51 -17.45
N VAL A 45 -1.33 25.92 -16.81
CA VAL A 45 -2.63 25.26 -16.99
C VAL A 45 -3.51 26.12 -17.87
N LEU A 46 -4.01 25.51 -18.94
CA LEU A 46 -4.77 26.16 -20.01
C LEU A 46 -6.15 25.52 -20.17
N ARG A 47 -7.09 26.30 -20.67
CA ARG A 47 -8.37 25.80 -21.21
C ARG A 47 -8.19 25.37 -22.67
N PRO A 48 -9.15 24.62 -23.25
CA PRO A 48 -9.04 24.15 -24.63
C PRO A 48 -8.90 25.25 -25.69
N ASP A 49 -9.35 26.47 -25.39
CA ASP A 49 -9.20 27.65 -26.25
C ASP A 49 -7.84 28.37 -26.10
N GLY A 50 -6.94 27.83 -25.28
CA GLY A 50 -5.62 28.38 -24.99
C GLY A 50 -5.60 29.46 -23.91
N THR A 51 -6.74 29.79 -23.29
CA THR A 51 -6.78 30.79 -22.21
C THR A 51 -6.26 30.22 -20.89
N ALA A 52 -5.67 31.09 -20.06
CA ALA A 52 -5.13 30.72 -18.75
C ALA A 52 -6.22 30.23 -17.78
N ALA A 53 -6.01 29.06 -17.18
CA ALA A 53 -6.85 28.53 -16.12
C ALA A 53 -6.33 28.99 -14.75
N ALA A 54 -6.61 30.24 -14.39
CA ALA A 54 -6.22 30.81 -13.09
C ALA A 54 -6.94 30.15 -11.91
N GLY A 55 -6.22 29.93 -10.80
CA GLY A 55 -6.74 29.28 -9.60
C GLY A 55 -7.02 27.77 -9.73
N ALA A 56 -6.54 27.13 -10.81
CA ALA A 56 -6.61 25.68 -10.93
C ALA A 56 -5.66 25.02 -9.93
N SER A 57 -6.09 23.91 -9.33
CA SER A 57 -5.22 23.08 -8.50
C SER A 57 -4.37 22.18 -9.37
N VAL A 58 -3.07 22.14 -9.12
CA VAL A 58 -2.13 21.22 -9.78
C VAL A 58 -1.60 20.27 -8.74
N TYR A 59 -1.62 18.98 -9.04
CA TYR A 59 -1.23 17.90 -8.14
C TYR A 59 0.02 17.21 -8.70
N LEU A 60 1.05 17.12 -7.87
CA LEU A 60 2.26 16.37 -8.14
C LEU A 60 2.12 14.98 -7.53
N GLY A 61 2.31 13.96 -8.36
CA GLY A 61 2.31 12.58 -7.91
C GLY A 61 3.56 11.83 -8.32
N LYS A 62 3.88 10.80 -7.54
CA LYS A 62 5.03 9.92 -7.73
C LYS A 62 4.55 8.52 -8.06
N ALA A 63 5.13 7.96 -9.12
CA ALA A 63 5.03 6.53 -9.41
C ALA A 63 6.02 5.81 -8.49
N LEU A 64 5.54 4.80 -7.77
CA LEU A 64 6.39 4.06 -6.83
C LEU A 64 7.03 2.88 -7.56
N PRO A 65 8.37 2.72 -7.48
CA PRO A 65 9.07 1.64 -8.19
C PRO A 65 8.94 0.27 -7.49
N PHE A 66 8.47 0.25 -6.25
CA PHE A 66 8.16 -0.97 -5.51
C PHE A 66 6.67 -1.23 -5.66
N TRP A 67 6.24 -2.50 -5.62
CA TRP A 67 4.85 -2.99 -5.59
C TRP A 67 4.25 -3.62 -6.84
N GLY A 68 4.79 -3.41 -8.03
CA GLY A 68 4.07 -3.81 -9.25
C GLY A 68 2.75 -3.03 -9.49
N SER A 69 2.18 -2.36 -8.46
CA SER A 69 1.07 -1.41 -8.61
C SER A 69 1.55 -0.20 -9.41
N PRO A 70 0.96 0.08 -10.57
CA PRO A 70 1.40 1.20 -11.40
C PRO A 70 0.72 2.52 -11.01
N ALA A 71 0.05 2.57 -9.85
CA ALA A 71 -0.67 3.75 -9.37
C ALA A 71 0.29 4.91 -9.01
N VAL A 72 -0.18 6.13 -9.26
CA VAL A 72 0.52 7.37 -8.91
C VAL A 72 -0.05 7.88 -7.60
N PHE A 73 0.80 8.19 -6.62
CA PHE A 73 0.39 8.73 -5.32
C PHE A 73 0.64 10.23 -5.28
N ILE A 74 -0.34 11.00 -4.82
CA ILE A 74 -0.23 12.47 -4.74
C ILE A 74 0.54 12.87 -3.49
N GLU A 75 1.67 13.53 -3.71
CA GLU A 75 2.59 13.94 -2.66
C GLU A 75 2.39 15.41 -2.29
N ASP A 76 2.16 16.26 -3.30
CA ASP A 76 2.05 17.70 -3.13
C ASP A 76 1.02 18.33 -4.09
N SER A 77 0.63 19.57 -3.81
CA SER A 77 -0.27 20.35 -4.67
C SER A 77 -0.01 21.84 -4.57
N THR A 78 -0.21 22.54 -5.68
CA THR A 78 -0.12 24.00 -5.77
C THR A 78 -1.32 24.59 -6.52
N LEU A 79 -1.42 25.92 -6.57
CA LEU A 79 -2.44 26.64 -7.32
C LEU A 79 -1.80 27.46 -8.44
N THR A 80 -2.51 27.59 -9.56
CA THR A 80 -2.06 28.44 -10.64
C THR A 80 -2.30 29.93 -10.35
N ASP A 81 -1.36 30.77 -10.82
CA ASP A 81 -1.51 32.22 -10.77
C ASP A 81 -2.52 32.77 -11.80
N ARG A 82 -2.64 34.09 -11.88
CA ARG A 82 -3.55 34.80 -12.80
C ARG A 82 -3.26 34.51 -14.28
N LEU A 83 -2.03 34.10 -14.61
CA LEU A 83 -1.57 33.74 -15.94
C LEU A 83 -1.61 32.21 -16.17
N GLY A 84 -2.12 31.44 -15.21
CA GLY A 84 -2.20 29.99 -15.29
C GLY A 84 -0.88 29.28 -14.94
N ARG A 85 0.13 30.00 -14.43
CA ARG A 85 1.45 29.41 -14.12
C ARG A 85 1.41 28.64 -12.81
N TYR A 86 2.09 27.50 -12.77
CA TYR A 86 2.36 26.74 -11.56
C TYR A 86 3.84 26.35 -11.46
N ALA A 87 4.29 26.06 -10.25
CA ALA A 87 5.63 25.57 -9.98
C ALA A 87 5.63 24.69 -8.72
N PHE A 88 6.56 23.74 -8.70
CA PHE A 88 6.97 22.92 -7.55
C PHE A 88 8.47 23.13 -7.33
N ASP A 89 8.88 23.16 -6.07
CA ASP A 89 10.25 23.24 -5.60
C ASP A 89 10.52 22.21 -4.50
N GLU A 90 11.79 22.00 -4.17
CA GLU A 90 12.24 21.05 -3.15
C GLU A 90 11.73 19.60 -3.39
N MET A 91 11.64 19.23 -4.67
CA MET A 91 11.09 17.94 -5.08
C MET A 91 12.05 16.80 -4.78
N GLU A 92 11.51 15.65 -4.38
CA GLU A 92 12.30 14.42 -4.23
C GLU A 92 12.55 13.76 -5.58
N GLU A 93 13.73 13.13 -5.72
CA GLU A 93 14.05 12.30 -6.89
C GLU A 93 13.05 11.16 -7.09
N GLY A 94 12.76 10.85 -8.35
CA GLY A 94 11.90 9.73 -8.73
C GLY A 94 11.17 9.94 -10.05
N THR A 95 10.28 9.00 -10.37
CA THR A 95 9.41 9.08 -11.54
C THR A 95 8.10 9.77 -11.16
N LEU A 96 7.86 10.94 -11.73
CA LEU A 96 6.81 11.87 -11.34
C LEU A 96 5.80 12.09 -12.47
N ARG A 97 4.59 12.52 -12.11
CA ARG A 97 3.55 12.99 -13.02
C ARG A 97 2.78 14.14 -12.39
N VAL A 98 2.22 15.02 -13.22
CA VAL A 98 1.36 16.12 -12.78
C VAL A 98 0.02 16.11 -13.50
N PHE A 99 -1.04 16.52 -12.81
CA PHE A 99 -2.34 16.82 -13.44
C PHE A 99 -2.99 18.02 -12.77
N ALA A 100 -3.94 18.65 -13.47
CA ALA A 100 -4.65 19.82 -12.97
C ALA A 100 -6.16 19.59 -12.90
N GLY A 101 -6.80 20.22 -11.92
CA GLY A 101 -8.24 20.23 -11.75
C GLY A 101 -8.76 21.62 -11.36
N ILE A 102 -9.90 22.00 -11.91
CA ILE A 102 -10.66 23.18 -11.49
C ILE A 102 -11.84 22.69 -10.66
N TRP A 103 -11.89 23.08 -9.39
CA TRP A 103 -13.02 22.75 -8.53
C TRP A 103 -14.28 23.51 -8.93
N ASN A 104 -15.42 22.84 -8.78
CA ASN A 104 -16.73 23.46 -8.89
C ASN A 104 -16.92 24.48 -7.75
N ARG A 105 -17.95 25.34 -7.85
CA ARG A 105 -18.18 26.41 -6.86
C ARG A 105 -18.43 25.90 -5.44
N ALA A 106 -18.90 24.67 -5.28
CA ALA A 106 -19.15 24.07 -3.96
C ALA A 106 -17.87 23.49 -3.32
N GLY A 107 -16.80 23.31 -4.11
CA GLY A 107 -15.56 22.65 -3.65
C GLY A 107 -15.73 21.15 -3.43
N GLU A 108 -16.80 20.55 -3.95
CA GLU A 108 -17.13 19.13 -3.74
C GLU A 108 -16.53 18.25 -4.83
N ASP A 109 -16.40 18.78 -6.03
CA ASP A 109 -15.86 18.05 -7.18
C ASP A 109 -15.23 18.96 -8.24
N PHE A 110 -14.53 18.38 -9.22
CA PHE A 110 -14.00 19.11 -10.37
C PHE A 110 -15.10 19.49 -11.37
N SER A 111 -15.04 20.72 -11.89
CA SER A 111 -15.77 21.15 -13.08
C SER A 111 -14.95 20.99 -14.37
N ALA A 112 -13.63 20.88 -14.25
CA ALA A 112 -12.74 20.53 -15.35
C ALA A 112 -11.46 19.87 -14.85
N VAL A 113 -10.85 18.98 -15.64
CA VAL A 113 -9.66 18.21 -15.25
C VAL A 113 -8.79 17.90 -16.46
N SER A 114 -7.46 17.92 -16.30
CA SER A 114 -6.51 17.52 -17.34
C SER A 114 -6.16 16.03 -17.20
N PRO A 115 -5.71 15.38 -18.28
CA PRO A 115 -4.95 14.14 -18.16
C PRO A 115 -3.70 14.34 -17.28
N PHE A 116 -3.20 13.25 -16.70
CA PHE A 116 -1.82 13.21 -16.22
C PHE A 116 -0.84 13.54 -17.35
N SER A 117 0.26 14.21 -16.99
CA SER A 117 1.42 14.37 -17.85
C SER A 117 2.03 13.00 -18.21
N PRO A 118 2.88 12.96 -19.26
CA PRO A 118 3.87 11.89 -19.39
C PRO A 118 4.72 11.75 -18.11
N GLU A 119 5.38 10.59 -17.97
CA GLU A 119 6.33 10.35 -16.88
C GLU A 119 7.54 11.29 -16.96
N ILE A 120 7.97 11.74 -15.79
CA ILE A 120 9.08 12.66 -15.61
C ILE A 120 10.08 11.98 -14.69
N ASP A 121 11.21 11.54 -15.22
CA ASP A 121 12.31 11.07 -14.38
C ASP A 121 13.08 12.26 -13.82
N PHE A 122 12.76 12.63 -12.58
CA PHE A 122 13.34 13.77 -11.90
C PHE A 122 14.59 13.39 -11.09
N THR A 123 15.64 14.20 -11.22
CA THR A 123 16.90 14.06 -10.48
C THR A 123 17.21 15.40 -9.80
N ALA A 124 17.55 15.36 -8.51
CA ALA A 124 17.69 16.55 -7.70
C ALA A 124 18.86 17.40 -8.20
N GLY A 125 18.65 18.72 -8.22
CA GLY A 125 19.61 19.67 -8.79
C GLY A 125 19.60 19.75 -10.32
N ARG A 126 18.70 19.03 -11.00
CA ARG A 126 18.45 19.17 -12.44
C ARG A 126 16.98 19.55 -12.70
N PRO A 127 16.69 20.81 -13.07
CA PRO A 127 15.33 21.24 -13.39
C PRO A 127 14.70 20.39 -14.50
N ALA A 128 13.43 20.02 -14.30
CA ALA A 128 12.62 19.38 -15.31
C ALA A 128 12.17 20.39 -16.39
N PRO A 129 11.96 19.95 -17.64
CA PRO A 129 11.38 20.81 -18.67
C PRO A 129 9.96 21.26 -18.25
N PRO A 130 9.49 22.44 -18.70
CA PRO A 130 8.16 22.91 -18.37
C PRO A 130 7.07 22.02 -18.97
N ILE A 131 5.97 21.84 -18.23
CA ILE A 131 4.86 20.97 -18.62
C ILE A 131 3.56 21.75 -18.62
N ASP A 132 2.99 21.92 -19.81
CA ASP A 132 1.69 22.56 -19.96
C ASP A 132 0.57 21.54 -19.88
N LEU A 133 -0.46 21.85 -19.10
CA LEU A 133 -1.63 21.01 -18.86
C LEU A 133 -2.87 21.67 -19.46
N VAL A 134 -3.71 20.89 -20.14
CA VAL A 134 -4.97 21.38 -20.72
C VAL A 134 -6.15 20.70 -20.03
N VAL A 135 -6.94 21.47 -19.29
CA VAL A 135 -8.14 20.94 -18.60
C VAL A 135 -9.29 20.76 -19.58
N ARG A 136 -10.13 19.75 -19.32
CA ARG A 136 -11.34 19.44 -20.09
C ARG A 136 -12.55 19.49 -19.17
N GLU A 137 -13.66 20.01 -19.67
CA GLU A 137 -14.94 20.00 -18.94
C GLU A 137 -15.39 18.57 -18.64
N ILE A 138 -16.10 18.39 -17.53
CA ILE A 138 -16.63 17.08 -17.16
C ILE A 138 -17.82 16.71 -18.04
N ARG A 139 -17.69 15.56 -18.72
CA ARG A 139 -18.72 14.80 -19.44
C ARG A 139 -18.95 13.49 -18.70
N THR A 140 -20.07 12.80 -18.92
CA THR A 140 -20.49 11.65 -18.10
C THR A 140 -21.01 10.47 -18.93
N GLU A 141 -20.75 10.49 -20.24
CA GLU A 141 -21.22 9.49 -21.20
C GLU A 141 -20.16 8.43 -21.52
N GLY A 142 -18.99 8.52 -20.87
CA GLY A 142 -17.85 7.63 -21.10
C GLY A 142 -18.15 6.18 -20.72
N VAL A 143 -17.35 5.28 -21.28
CA VAL A 143 -17.38 3.84 -20.93
C VAL A 143 -15.96 3.37 -20.73
N VAL A 144 -15.70 2.60 -19.66
CA VAL A 144 -14.43 1.91 -19.44
C VAL A 144 -14.66 0.40 -19.55
N SER A 145 -13.83 -0.32 -20.28
CA SER A 145 -13.90 -1.78 -20.36
C SER A 145 -12.52 -2.41 -20.45
N GLY A 146 -12.45 -3.69 -20.13
CA GLY A 146 -11.23 -4.48 -20.21
C GLY A 146 -11.52 -5.95 -19.92
N LYS A 147 -10.46 -6.72 -19.72
CA LYS A 147 -10.55 -8.12 -19.28
C LYS A 147 -9.71 -8.35 -18.03
N VAL A 148 -10.10 -9.33 -17.25
CA VAL A 148 -9.33 -9.83 -16.09
C VAL A 148 -9.02 -11.31 -16.29
N PHE A 149 -7.85 -11.73 -15.83
CA PHE A 149 -7.37 -13.10 -15.93
C PHE A 149 -6.72 -13.60 -14.62
N TYR A 150 -6.64 -14.93 -14.47
CA TYR A 150 -5.91 -15.64 -13.42
C TYR A 150 -4.64 -16.31 -13.96
N PRO A 151 -3.57 -16.38 -13.15
CA PRO A 151 -2.49 -17.33 -13.35
C PRO A 151 -3.00 -18.73 -12.97
N GLY A 152 -3.22 -19.57 -13.98
CA GLY A 152 -3.45 -21.00 -13.80
C GLY A 152 -2.14 -21.78 -13.90
N GLY A 153 -2.10 -22.99 -13.32
CA GLY A 153 -0.90 -23.83 -13.27
C GLY A 153 -0.26 -24.18 -14.63
N THR A 154 -0.94 -23.94 -15.75
CA THR A 154 -0.43 -24.16 -17.12
C THR A 154 -0.62 -22.95 -18.07
N GLY A 155 -1.10 -21.80 -17.59
CA GLY A 155 -1.34 -20.62 -18.45
C GLY A 155 -2.25 -19.55 -17.82
N ILE A 156 -2.63 -18.55 -18.61
CA ILE A 156 -3.52 -17.45 -18.20
C ILE A 156 -4.96 -17.80 -18.57
N ILE A 157 -5.89 -17.76 -17.61
CA ILE A 157 -7.31 -18.17 -17.78
C ILE A 157 -8.22 -16.96 -17.51
N PRO A 158 -9.31 -16.73 -18.28
CA PRO A 158 -10.23 -15.64 -17.99
C PRO A 158 -10.79 -15.70 -16.57
N ALA A 159 -10.87 -14.54 -15.94
CA ALA A 159 -11.31 -14.42 -14.56
C ALA A 159 -12.79 -14.08 -14.48
N ASP A 160 -13.65 -15.05 -14.20
CA ASP A 160 -15.09 -14.82 -13.98
C ASP A 160 -15.38 -14.23 -12.59
N SER A 161 -16.59 -13.72 -12.36
CA SER A 161 -17.09 -13.32 -11.03
C SER A 161 -16.11 -12.50 -10.18
N THR A 162 -15.31 -11.64 -10.83
CA THR A 162 -14.28 -10.81 -10.21
C THR A 162 -14.82 -9.42 -10.06
N THR A 163 -14.73 -8.84 -8.87
CA THR A 163 -15.17 -7.47 -8.64
C THR A 163 -14.13 -6.51 -9.22
N VAL A 164 -14.57 -5.67 -10.13
CA VAL A 164 -13.75 -4.62 -10.75
C VAL A 164 -14.27 -3.27 -10.29
N THR A 165 -13.42 -2.50 -9.64
CA THR A 165 -13.71 -1.15 -9.16
C THR A 165 -12.96 -0.13 -10.00
N LEU A 166 -13.67 0.88 -10.49
CA LEU A 166 -13.09 2.05 -11.12
C LEU A 166 -12.89 3.13 -10.06
N GLU A 167 -11.67 3.61 -9.91
CA GLU A 167 -11.35 4.66 -8.93
C GLU A 167 -10.82 5.89 -9.61
N ARG A 168 -11.37 7.05 -9.24
CA ARG A 168 -11.01 8.35 -9.79
C ARG A 168 -10.05 9.09 -8.89
N TYR A 169 -9.08 9.76 -9.50
CA TYR A 169 -8.29 10.79 -8.85
C TYR A 169 -9.13 12.07 -8.69
N ARG A 170 -9.51 12.39 -7.45
CA ARG A 170 -10.13 13.66 -7.09
C ARG A 170 -9.20 14.44 -6.17
N GLY A 171 -8.22 15.09 -6.79
CA GLY A 171 -7.10 15.71 -6.10
C GLY A 171 -6.21 14.64 -5.44
N ALA A 172 -5.94 14.78 -4.15
CA ALA A 172 -5.17 13.79 -3.39
C ALA A 172 -5.98 12.54 -2.95
N GLN A 173 -7.27 12.47 -3.28
CA GLN A 173 -8.13 11.35 -2.91
C GLN A 173 -8.37 10.40 -4.09
N PHE A 174 -8.44 9.10 -3.79
CA PHE A 174 -9.05 8.09 -4.65
C PHE A 174 -10.50 7.92 -4.24
N ILE A 175 -11.42 8.06 -5.19
CA ILE A 175 -12.84 7.84 -4.95
C ILE A 175 -13.35 6.71 -5.84
N PRO A 176 -14.05 5.70 -5.29
CA PRO A 176 -14.76 4.73 -6.12
C PRO A 176 -15.84 5.41 -6.96
N GLU A 177 -15.77 5.24 -8.28
CA GLU A 177 -16.73 5.81 -9.24
C GLU A 177 -17.77 4.77 -9.67
N GLY A 178 -17.39 3.49 -9.73
CA GLY A 178 -18.29 2.41 -10.09
C GLY A 178 -17.67 1.03 -9.92
N THR A 179 -18.53 0.01 -9.88
CA THR A 179 -18.15 -1.39 -9.76
C THR A 179 -18.84 -2.24 -10.83
N ALA A 180 -18.14 -3.26 -11.33
CA ALA A 180 -18.67 -4.27 -12.22
C ALA A 180 -18.18 -5.66 -11.78
N GLU A 181 -18.89 -6.71 -12.19
CA GLU A 181 -18.39 -8.09 -12.08
C GLU A 181 -18.02 -8.60 -13.48
N THR A 182 -16.94 -9.38 -13.55
CA THR A 182 -16.49 -9.96 -14.82
C THR A 182 -17.37 -11.12 -15.28
N THR A 183 -17.52 -11.26 -16.60
CA THR A 183 -18.20 -12.39 -17.24
C THR A 183 -17.33 -13.66 -17.23
N ALA A 184 -17.89 -14.79 -17.70
CA ALA A 184 -17.14 -16.03 -17.88
C ALA A 184 -15.90 -15.90 -18.79
N ASP A 185 -15.90 -14.93 -19.70
CA ASP A 185 -14.78 -14.61 -20.61
C ASP A 185 -13.83 -13.54 -20.05
N GLY A 186 -13.99 -13.20 -18.76
CA GLY A 186 -13.20 -12.21 -18.04
C GLY A 186 -13.53 -10.75 -18.36
N ASP A 187 -14.52 -10.49 -19.23
CA ASP A 187 -14.89 -9.13 -19.65
C ASP A 187 -15.59 -8.35 -18.54
N TYR A 188 -15.32 -7.05 -18.47
CA TYR A 188 -16.13 -6.10 -17.71
C TYR A 188 -16.35 -4.81 -18.51
N ALA A 189 -17.42 -4.09 -18.17
CA ALA A 189 -17.68 -2.75 -18.66
C ALA A 189 -18.36 -1.90 -17.59
N LEU A 190 -17.88 -0.66 -17.45
CA LEU A 190 -18.38 0.36 -16.54
C LEU A 190 -18.91 1.53 -17.39
N PRO A 191 -20.23 1.73 -17.45
CA PRO A 191 -20.84 2.83 -18.20
C PRO A 191 -20.90 4.12 -17.37
N ALA A 192 -21.27 5.22 -18.05
CA ALA A 192 -21.49 6.53 -17.44
C ALA A 192 -20.28 7.10 -16.68
N VAL A 193 -19.07 6.80 -17.18
CA VAL A 193 -17.82 7.21 -16.56
C VAL A 193 -17.55 8.68 -16.86
N PRO A 194 -17.35 9.53 -15.84
CA PRO A 194 -17.04 10.94 -16.08
C PRO A 194 -15.68 11.20 -16.73
N THR A 195 -15.46 12.42 -17.20
CA THR A 195 -14.13 12.89 -17.56
C THR A 195 -13.23 12.88 -16.31
N GLY A 196 -12.03 12.30 -16.41
CA GLY A 196 -11.13 12.22 -15.27
C GLY A 196 -9.94 11.30 -15.48
N ASN A 197 -9.05 11.30 -14.48
CA ASN A 197 -7.98 10.32 -14.37
C ASN A 197 -8.45 9.18 -13.46
N TYR A 198 -8.19 7.95 -13.88
CA TYR A 198 -8.68 6.74 -13.22
C TYR A 198 -7.62 5.67 -13.11
N ILE A 199 -7.82 4.76 -12.17
CA ILE A 199 -7.27 3.40 -12.17
C ILE A 199 -8.41 2.40 -12.15
N VAL A 200 -8.17 1.21 -12.68
CA VAL A 200 -9.04 0.06 -12.45
C VAL A 200 -8.35 -0.86 -11.45
N HIS A 201 -9.07 -1.26 -10.41
CA HIS A 201 -8.67 -2.25 -9.43
C HIS A 201 -9.59 -3.47 -9.53
N ALA A 202 -9.04 -4.63 -9.85
CA ALA A 202 -9.76 -5.89 -9.86
C ALA A 202 -9.40 -6.67 -8.58
N MET A 203 -10.41 -7.20 -7.90
CA MET A 203 -10.26 -8.02 -6.70
C MET A 203 -11.19 -9.22 -6.76
N ARG A 204 -10.66 -10.40 -6.43
CA ARG A 204 -11.48 -11.60 -6.20
C ARG A 204 -11.16 -12.20 -4.86
N ILE A 205 -12.20 -12.53 -4.12
CA ILE A 205 -12.13 -13.40 -2.95
C ILE A 205 -12.11 -14.85 -3.44
N ILE A 206 -11.04 -15.60 -3.16
CA ILE A 206 -10.90 -17.00 -3.62
C ILE A 206 -11.56 -17.95 -2.63
N MET A 207 -11.33 -17.76 -1.33
CA MET A 207 -11.86 -18.63 -0.29
C MET A 207 -12.58 -17.79 0.75
N SER A 208 -13.91 -17.86 0.83
CA SER A 208 -14.70 -17.16 1.87
C SER A 208 -14.85 -17.99 3.15
N ASP A 209 -14.86 -19.32 3.01
CA ASP A 209 -15.25 -20.27 4.07
C ASP A 209 -14.04 -20.95 4.73
N ALA A 210 -12.83 -20.65 4.26
CA ALA A 210 -11.60 -20.98 4.96
C ALA A 210 -11.57 -20.26 6.32
N PRO A 211 -10.79 -20.75 7.31
CA PRO A 211 -10.62 -20.03 8.57
C PRO A 211 -10.11 -18.58 8.37
N PHE A 212 -9.56 -18.27 7.19
CA PHE A 212 -9.10 -16.94 6.78
C PHE A 212 -9.48 -16.66 5.33
N PRO A 213 -10.31 -15.63 5.06
CA PRO A 213 -10.62 -15.27 3.70
C PRO A 213 -9.39 -14.71 2.98
N SER A 214 -9.23 -15.10 1.71
CA SER A 214 -8.09 -14.74 0.89
C SER A 214 -8.52 -14.07 -0.42
N TYR A 215 -7.68 -13.18 -0.94
CA TYR A 215 -7.99 -12.43 -2.16
C TYR A 215 -6.80 -12.31 -3.12
N LEU A 216 -7.11 -12.22 -4.43
CA LEU A 216 -6.19 -11.73 -5.45
C LEU A 216 -6.57 -10.32 -5.86
N ALA A 217 -5.58 -9.56 -6.31
CA ALA A 217 -5.77 -8.22 -6.82
C ALA A 217 -4.90 -7.93 -8.05
N ALA A 218 -5.33 -6.98 -8.87
CA ALA A 218 -4.55 -6.37 -9.95
C ALA A 218 -5.02 -4.94 -10.18
N GLU A 219 -4.10 -4.09 -10.64
CA GLU A 219 -4.38 -2.67 -10.89
C GLU A 219 -3.78 -2.17 -12.21
N THR A 220 -4.47 -1.24 -12.87
CA THR A 220 -3.93 -0.55 -14.05
C THR A 220 -3.05 0.63 -13.65
N ALA A 221 -2.17 1.05 -14.57
CA ALA A 221 -1.60 2.39 -14.50
C ALA A 221 -2.70 3.46 -14.64
N PRO A 222 -2.48 4.70 -14.15
CA PRO A 222 -3.42 5.78 -14.36
C PRO A 222 -3.67 6.03 -15.85
N PHE A 223 -4.95 6.11 -16.22
CA PHE A 223 -5.39 6.46 -17.56
C PHE A 223 -6.44 7.58 -17.50
N PHE A 224 -6.67 8.23 -18.63
CA PHE A 224 -7.64 9.30 -18.75
C PHE A 224 -8.89 8.84 -19.50
N CYS A 225 -10.06 9.05 -18.92
CA CYS A 225 -11.33 8.99 -19.63
C CYS A 225 -11.77 10.41 -19.99
N ASP A 226 -12.16 10.64 -21.24
CA ASP A 226 -12.66 11.96 -21.65
C ASP A 226 -14.15 12.16 -21.35
N GLY A 227 -14.82 11.14 -20.81
CA GLY A 227 -16.24 11.16 -20.47
C GLY A 227 -17.17 11.10 -21.68
N LEU A 228 -16.67 10.77 -22.87
CA LEU A 228 -17.47 10.67 -24.10
C LEU A 228 -17.26 9.35 -24.84
N HIS A 229 -16.03 8.86 -24.86
CA HIS A 229 -15.65 7.70 -25.66
C HIS A 229 -15.41 6.46 -24.80
N LEU A 230 -15.44 5.30 -25.48
CA LEU A 230 -15.00 4.04 -24.92
C LEU A 230 -13.48 4.06 -24.69
N VAL A 231 -13.06 3.79 -23.47
CA VAL A 231 -11.67 3.49 -23.11
C VAL A 231 -11.54 1.99 -22.90
N ARG A 232 -10.70 1.33 -23.70
CA ARG A 232 -10.25 -0.03 -23.43
C ARG A 232 -8.95 0.04 -22.66
N VAL A 233 -8.96 -0.42 -21.42
CA VAL A 233 -7.74 -0.50 -20.61
C VAL A 233 -7.00 -1.81 -20.86
N PRO A 234 -5.69 -1.89 -20.57
CA PRO A 234 -4.96 -3.14 -20.66
C PRO A 234 -5.59 -4.25 -19.83
N ASP A 235 -5.46 -5.48 -20.32
CA ASP A 235 -5.92 -6.67 -19.63
C ASP A 235 -5.19 -6.82 -18.28
N LEU A 236 -5.97 -7.08 -17.23
CA LEU A 236 -5.46 -7.28 -15.88
C LEU A 236 -5.19 -8.76 -15.63
N THR A 237 -4.02 -9.09 -15.09
CA THR A 237 -3.73 -10.44 -14.58
C THR A 237 -3.61 -10.34 -13.08
N LEU A 238 -4.48 -11.06 -12.36
CA LEU A 238 -4.48 -11.10 -10.90
C LEU A 238 -3.18 -11.71 -10.39
N GLU A 239 -2.50 -11.03 -9.48
CA GLU A 239 -1.15 -11.41 -9.07
C GLU A 239 -1.15 -12.32 -7.84
N GLU A 240 -0.27 -13.33 -7.85
CA GLU A 240 0.08 -14.09 -6.64
C GLU A 240 0.82 -13.16 -5.67
N ALA A 241 0.51 -13.24 -4.38
CA ALA A 241 1.32 -12.55 -3.39
C ALA A 241 2.58 -13.35 -3.10
N ALA A 242 3.72 -12.66 -3.02
CA ALA A 242 4.98 -13.25 -2.60
C ALA A 242 5.16 -13.04 -1.09
N VAL A 243 5.39 -14.13 -0.36
CA VAL A 243 5.94 -14.04 0.99
C VAL A 243 7.44 -14.21 0.91
N GLU A 244 8.11 -13.15 1.31
CA GLU A 244 9.54 -12.97 1.26
C GLU A 244 10.18 -13.26 2.61
N LYS A 245 11.31 -13.97 2.54
CA LYS A 245 12.17 -14.29 3.67
C LYS A 245 11.50 -14.85 4.94
N PRO A 246 10.65 -15.87 4.83
CA PRO A 246 10.58 -16.87 5.89
C PRO A 246 11.98 -17.41 6.25
N ALA A 247 12.46 -17.04 7.43
CA ALA A 247 13.72 -17.50 8.02
C ALA A 247 13.41 -18.35 9.26
N VAL A 248 13.75 -19.64 9.21
CA VAL A 248 13.49 -20.62 10.26
C VAL A 248 14.78 -20.88 11.05
N TYR A 249 14.83 -20.35 12.26
CA TYR A 249 15.86 -20.61 13.25
C TYR A 249 15.46 -21.82 14.10
N VAL A 250 16.39 -22.72 14.33
CA VAL A 250 16.19 -23.88 15.20
C VAL A 250 17.30 -23.90 16.24
N TYR A 251 16.94 -23.75 17.50
CA TYR A 251 17.84 -23.83 18.65
C TYR A 251 17.54 -25.12 19.41
N PRO A 252 18.28 -26.21 19.14
CA PRO A 252 17.97 -27.49 19.74
C PRO A 252 18.45 -27.55 21.20
N ALA A 253 17.75 -28.33 22.03
CA ALA A 253 18.20 -28.57 23.41
C ALA A 253 19.59 -29.25 23.45
N GLU A 254 19.80 -30.20 22.52
CA GLU A 254 21.05 -30.92 22.29
C GLU A 254 21.40 -30.89 20.80
N PRO A 255 22.68 -30.68 20.41
CA PRO A 255 23.10 -30.72 19.02
C PRO A 255 22.77 -32.06 18.36
N GLY A 256 22.39 -32.03 17.08
CA GLY A 256 22.08 -33.27 16.38
C GLY A 256 21.39 -33.13 15.04
N GLN A 257 20.98 -34.27 14.50
CA GLN A 257 20.25 -34.34 13.24
C GLN A 257 18.80 -33.89 13.42
N HIS A 258 18.36 -33.00 12.54
CA HIS A 258 17.00 -32.49 12.51
C HIS A 258 16.39 -32.67 11.13
N THR A 259 15.08 -32.90 11.10
CA THR A 259 14.27 -32.87 9.87
C THR A 259 13.28 -31.72 9.96
N VAL A 260 13.24 -30.89 8.92
CA VAL A 260 12.33 -29.74 8.83
C VAL A 260 11.52 -29.86 7.54
N ARG A 261 10.20 -29.90 7.68
CA ARG A 261 9.25 -30.03 6.57
C ARG A 261 8.21 -28.92 6.61
N LEU A 262 7.88 -28.42 5.44
CA LEU A 262 6.82 -27.48 5.15
C LEU A 262 5.71 -28.21 4.40
N ASP A 263 4.47 -28.00 4.82
CA ASP A 263 3.27 -28.43 4.12
C ASP A 263 2.44 -27.19 3.78
N PHE A 264 2.09 -27.03 2.51
CA PHE A 264 1.49 -25.82 1.99
C PHE A 264 0.02 -26.02 1.66
N ALA A 265 -0.80 -25.02 1.93
CA ALA A 265 -2.19 -25.00 1.47
C ALA A 265 -2.27 -25.07 -0.07
N GLU A 266 -3.45 -25.47 -0.57
CA GLU A 266 -3.75 -25.33 -2.00
C GLU A 266 -3.53 -23.88 -2.45
N GLY A 267 -2.88 -23.71 -3.60
CA GLY A 267 -2.56 -22.38 -4.14
C GLY A 267 -1.33 -21.71 -3.50
N VAL A 268 -0.64 -22.39 -2.57
CA VAL A 268 0.65 -21.95 -2.04
C VAL A 268 1.75 -22.85 -2.59
N ARG A 269 2.83 -22.25 -3.09
CA ARG A 269 3.98 -22.99 -3.63
C ARG A 269 5.29 -22.34 -3.26
N MET A 270 6.31 -23.16 -3.02
CA MET A 270 7.68 -22.69 -2.82
C MET A 270 8.25 -22.13 -4.12
N THR A 271 8.83 -20.95 -4.05
CA THR A 271 9.52 -20.29 -5.17
C THR A 271 11.04 -20.34 -5.00
N ARG A 272 11.52 -20.35 -3.76
CA ARG A 272 12.95 -20.41 -3.43
C ARG A 272 13.18 -21.11 -2.11
N SER A 273 14.34 -21.76 -1.97
CA SER A 273 14.82 -22.30 -0.71
C SER A 273 16.35 -22.30 -0.63
N ILE A 274 16.89 -22.09 0.58
CA ILE A 274 18.30 -22.25 0.89
C ILE A 274 18.42 -22.90 2.28
N PRO A 275 19.05 -24.09 2.41
CA PRO A 275 19.47 -25.00 1.33
C PRO A 275 18.31 -25.40 0.40
N GLU A 276 18.60 -26.07 -0.70
CA GLU A 276 17.55 -26.61 -1.57
C GLU A 276 16.63 -27.56 -0.80
N TYR A 277 15.31 -27.32 -0.85
CA TYR A 277 14.33 -27.98 0.01
C TYR A 277 14.05 -29.45 -0.34
N GLY A 278 13.94 -29.80 -1.63
CA GLY A 278 13.57 -31.17 -2.05
C GLY A 278 12.25 -31.64 -1.40
N GLU A 279 12.32 -32.69 -0.57
CA GLU A 279 11.19 -33.25 0.20
C GLU A 279 11.19 -32.82 1.69
N GLY A 280 12.01 -31.83 2.04
CA GLY A 280 12.31 -31.43 3.40
C GLY A 280 13.81 -31.34 3.65
N TRP A 281 14.19 -30.45 4.56
CA TRP A 281 15.58 -30.34 4.98
C TRP A 281 15.93 -31.43 6.01
N SER A 282 17.06 -32.08 5.82
CA SER A 282 17.67 -32.99 6.78
C SER A 282 19.09 -32.48 7.08
N VAL A 283 19.26 -31.85 8.24
CA VAL A 283 20.45 -31.03 8.54
C VAL A 283 20.95 -31.31 9.96
N PHE A 284 22.24 -31.11 10.20
CA PHE A 284 22.81 -31.12 11.54
C PHE A 284 22.75 -29.70 12.14
N ILE A 285 22.28 -29.58 13.38
CA ILE A 285 22.11 -28.27 14.03
C ILE A 285 22.89 -28.26 15.35
N ASP A 286 23.79 -27.29 15.49
CA ASP A 286 24.55 -27.01 16.71
C ASP A 286 23.66 -26.35 17.78
N ARG A 287 24.09 -26.37 19.05
CA ARG A 287 23.29 -25.81 20.17
C ARG A 287 23.00 -24.31 20.02
N ASP A 288 23.90 -23.58 19.37
CA ASP A 288 23.74 -22.14 19.07
C ASP A 288 22.87 -21.86 17.83
N GLY A 289 22.32 -22.92 17.21
CA GLY A 289 21.44 -22.86 16.06
C GLY A 289 22.16 -22.83 14.71
N ARG A 290 23.49 -23.02 14.69
CA ARG A 290 24.24 -23.10 13.44
C ARG A 290 23.92 -24.41 12.70
N ILE A 291 23.53 -24.30 11.44
CA ILE A 291 23.05 -25.41 10.60
C ILE A 291 24.14 -25.83 9.62
N ASP A 292 24.52 -27.10 9.66
CA ASP A 292 25.61 -27.71 8.87
C ASP A 292 26.91 -26.88 8.89
N ARG A 293 27.13 -26.12 9.98
CA ARG A 293 28.21 -25.13 10.18
C ARG A 293 28.26 -24.01 9.13
N GLN A 294 27.27 -23.91 8.26
CA GLN A 294 27.25 -23.01 7.12
C GLN A 294 26.18 -21.94 7.25
N TRP A 295 25.00 -22.30 7.73
CA TRP A 295 23.83 -21.45 7.74
C TRP A 295 23.40 -21.10 9.15
N ASP A 296 22.76 -19.95 9.29
CA ASP A 296 22.25 -19.46 10.57
C ASP A 296 20.75 -19.73 10.74
N TYR A 297 20.05 -20.01 9.63
CA TYR A 297 18.64 -20.36 9.55
C TYR A 297 18.38 -21.08 8.23
N LEU A 298 17.26 -21.80 8.14
CA LEU A 298 16.71 -22.31 6.87
C LEU A 298 15.86 -21.20 6.24
N PHE A 299 16.00 -21.00 4.94
CA PHE A 299 15.33 -19.93 4.22
C PHE A 299 14.40 -20.52 3.16
N TYR A 300 13.21 -19.94 3.02
CA TYR A 300 12.34 -20.20 1.89
C TYR A 300 11.56 -18.94 1.48
N GLU A 301 11.02 -18.95 0.28
CA GLU A 301 10.04 -17.97 -0.23
C GLU A 301 8.88 -18.75 -0.85
N ILE A 302 7.69 -18.17 -0.80
CA ILE A 302 6.49 -18.76 -1.40
C ILE A 302 5.75 -17.74 -2.25
N ALA A 303 5.04 -18.25 -3.25
CA ALA A 303 3.95 -17.54 -3.89
C ALA A 303 2.63 -18.13 -3.37
N MET A 304 1.65 -17.28 -3.10
CA MET A 304 0.33 -17.66 -2.65
C MET A 304 -0.77 -17.05 -3.51
N THR A 305 -1.73 -17.87 -3.92
CA THR A 305 -2.96 -17.42 -4.56
C THR A 305 -3.95 -16.93 -3.50
N GLY A 306 -3.61 -15.84 -2.83
CA GLY A 306 -4.50 -15.20 -1.86
C GLY A 306 -3.78 -14.66 -0.63
N VAL A 307 -3.95 -13.36 -0.36
CA VAL A 307 -3.42 -12.73 0.86
C VAL A 307 -4.42 -12.90 2.01
N PRO A 308 -3.99 -13.30 3.23
CA PRO A 308 -4.87 -13.38 4.39
C PRO A 308 -5.44 -12.03 4.78
N LEU A 309 -6.77 -11.95 4.95
CA LEU A 309 -7.41 -10.75 5.46
C LEU A 309 -7.21 -10.63 6.99
N VAL A 310 -6.43 -9.63 7.41
CA VAL A 310 -6.18 -9.33 8.83
C VAL A 310 -6.70 -7.92 9.16
N HIS A 311 -7.41 -7.78 10.27
CA HIS A 311 -8.05 -6.52 10.68
C HIS A 311 -7.35 -5.82 11.85
N GLU A 312 -6.42 -6.50 12.50
CA GLU A 312 -5.61 -6.01 13.63
C GLU A 312 -4.18 -5.71 13.17
N GLY A 313 -3.52 -4.77 13.84
CA GLY A 313 -2.15 -4.40 13.47
C GLY A 313 -1.74 -3.03 13.98
N TRP A 314 -0.84 -2.40 13.23
CA TRP A 314 -0.26 -1.09 13.53
C TRP A 314 -0.25 -0.23 12.28
N CYS A 315 -0.30 1.08 12.46
CA CYS A 315 -0.04 2.06 11.42
C CYS A 315 1.06 2.98 11.94
N LEU A 316 2.22 2.99 11.28
CA LEU A 316 3.38 3.76 11.71
C LEU A 316 3.69 4.84 10.67
N PRO A 317 4.02 6.08 11.08
CA PRO A 317 4.68 7.02 10.19
C PRO A 317 5.95 6.40 9.61
N ARG A 318 6.25 6.66 8.34
CA ARG A 318 7.43 6.08 7.69
C ARG A 318 8.75 6.45 8.37
N SER A 319 8.81 7.66 8.91
CA SER A 319 9.93 8.18 9.70
C SER A 319 10.19 7.39 10.99
N GLU A 320 9.19 6.69 11.51
CA GLU A 320 9.27 5.90 12.75
C GLU A 320 9.24 4.39 12.50
N ALA A 321 9.18 3.96 11.24
CA ALA A 321 8.95 2.57 10.87
C ALA A 321 10.04 1.62 11.41
N GLU A 322 11.30 2.06 11.45
CA GLU A 322 12.41 1.25 11.96
C GLU A 322 12.30 0.98 13.47
N ALA A 323 12.29 2.04 14.27
CA ALA A 323 12.13 1.92 15.72
C ALA A 323 10.79 1.27 16.11
N GLY A 324 9.75 1.48 15.30
CA GLY A 324 8.45 0.85 15.50
C GLY A 324 8.45 -0.65 15.22
N LEU A 325 9.07 -1.08 14.12
CA LEU A 325 9.21 -2.51 13.81
C LEU A 325 10.11 -3.23 14.79
N GLU A 326 11.21 -2.61 15.21
CA GLU A 326 12.08 -3.18 16.25
C GLU A 326 11.25 -3.50 17.50
N ARG A 327 10.44 -2.55 17.96
CA ARG A 327 9.56 -2.74 19.12
C ARG A 327 8.53 -3.84 18.89
N ILE A 328 7.91 -3.90 17.71
CA ILE A 328 6.91 -4.91 17.37
C ILE A 328 7.53 -6.30 17.42
N VAL A 329 8.64 -6.54 16.71
CA VAL A 329 9.22 -7.89 16.59
C VAL A 329 9.86 -8.36 17.90
N ARG A 330 10.44 -7.44 18.70
CA ARG A 330 10.88 -7.75 20.06
C ARG A 330 9.70 -8.07 20.99
N GLY A 331 8.60 -7.33 20.87
CA GLY A 331 7.36 -7.60 21.60
C GLY A 331 6.75 -8.96 21.25
N LEU A 332 6.87 -9.39 19.99
CA LEU A 332 6.49 -10.73 19.55
C LEU A 332 7.44 -11.83 20.07
N GLY A 333 8.66 -11.48 20.45
CA GLY A 333 9.60 -12.38 21.12
C GLY A 333 10.89 -12.67 20.36
N LEU A 334 11.22 -11.92 19.30
CA LEU A 334 12.52 -12.03 18.65
C LEU A 334 13.65 -11.59 19.60
N ASN A 335 14.78 -12.31 19.54
CA ASN A 335 16.00 -11.91 20.24
C ASN A 335 16.80 -10.86 19.44
N ASP A 336 17.93 -10.38 19.98
CA ASP A 336 18.75 -9.34 19.34
C ASP A 336 19.23 -9.72 17.94
N ARG A 337 19.67 -10.96 17.75
CA ARG A 337 20.17 -11.47 16.47
C ARG A 337 19.06 -11.54 15.43
N GLU A 338 17.96 -12.21 15.77
CA GLU A 338 16.80 -12.38 14.90
C GLU A 338 16.18 -11.01 14.55
N THR A 339 16.14 -10.08 15.52
CA THR A 339 15.66 -8.70 15.29
C THR A 339 16.57 -7.96 14.30
N GLY A 340 17.89 -8.07 14.46
CA GLY A 340 18.86 -7.48 13.53
C GLY A 340 18.66 -7.99 12.10
N ASP A 341 18.62 -9.32 11.94
CA ASP A 341 18.41 -9.97 10.64
C ASP A 341 17.07 -9.57 10.00
N PHE A 342 15.99 -9.47 10.81
CA PHE A 342 14.67 -9.03 10.35
C PHE A 342 14.71 -7.60 9.81
N LEU A 343 15.27 -6.66 10.58
CA LEU A 343 15.31 -5.25 10.23
C LEU A 343 16.22 -4.99 9.02
N GLU A 344 17.39 -5.64 8.97
CA GLU A 344 18.31 -5.54 7.83
C GLU A 344 17.61 -5.88 6.52
N TYR A 345 16.77 -6.92 6.53
CA TYR A 345 16.02 -7.31 5.34
C TYR A 345 14.84 -6.38 5.05
N TRP A 346 13.99 -6.10 6.04
CA TRP A 346 12.70 -5.46 5.80
C TRP A 346 12.76 -3.94 5.67
N ILE A 347 13.61 -3.23 6.42
CA ILE A 347 13.64 -1.76 6.42
C ILE A 347 13.87 -1.16 5.02
N PRO A 348 14.82 -1.67 4.20
CA PRO A 348 15.03 -1.18 2.84
C PRO A 348 13.86 -1.48 1.88
N ARG A 349 13.03 -2.47 2.22
CA ARG A 349 11.91 -2.99 1.40
C ARG A 349 10.55 -2.47 1.85
N LEU A 350 10.49 -1.74 2.97
CA LEU A 350 9.23 -1.17 3.43
C LEU A 350 8.68 -0.18 2.42
N PRO A 351 7.35 -0.04 2.37
CA PRO A 351 6.71 0.99 1.57
C PRO A 351 7.21 2.38 1.98
N ARG A 352 7.21 3.33 1.04
CA ARG A 352 7.79 4.67 1.25
C ARG A 352 6.73 5.74 1.54
N GLU A 353 5.46 5.37 1.50
CA GLU A 353 4.34 6.27 1.76
C GLU A 353 4.40 6.81 3.18
N ARG A 354 3.72 7.95 3.42
CA ARG A 354 3.71 8.64 4.72
C ARG A 354 3.50 7.70 5.91
N PHE A 355 2.68 6.65 5.73
CA PHE A 355 2.46 5.63 6.73
C PHE A 355 2.65 4.23 6.15
N VAL A 356 3.11 3.31 6.99
CA VAL A 356 3.12 1.86 6.74
C VAL A 356 2.14 1.18 7.69
N VAL A 357 1.21 0.43 7.12
CA VAL A 357 0.29 -0.45 7.85
C VAL A 357 0.93 -1.82 7.96
N ILE A 358 0.97 -2.36 9.17
CA ILE A 358 1.65 -3.61 9.51
C ILE A 358 0.62 -4.54 10.14
N LYS A 359 0.41 -5.72 9.55
CA LYS A 359 -0.59 -6.69 10.02
C LYS A 359 0.06 -8.07 10.24
N PRO A 360 -0.04 -8.66 11.44
CA PRO A 360 0.59 -9.95 11.72
C PRO A 360 -0.28 -11.14 11.27
N VAL A 361 0.35 -12.10 10.61
CA VAL A 361 -0.20 -13.43 10.30
C VAL A 361 0.46 -14.44 11.24
N THR A 362 -0.30 -14.95 12.21
CA THR A 362 0.22 -15.79 13.31
C THR A 362 -0.70 -16.98 13.60
N GLY A 363 -0.19 -17.93 14.38
CA GLY A 363 -0.97 -19.04 14.92
C GLY A 363 -1.66 -19.86 13.83
N ARG A 364 -2.97 -20.09 13.99
CA ARG A 364 -3.76 -20.90 13.03
C ARG A 364 -3.74 -20.34 11.60
N ARG A 365 -3.53 -19.03 11.41
CA ARG A 365 -3.39 -18.41 10.07
C ARG A 365 -2.20 -18.98 9.35
N LEU A 366 -1.05 -18.87 10.00
CA LEU A 366 0.21 -19.30 9.45
C LEU A 366 0.28 -20.82 9.30
N GLU A 367 -0.19 -21.55 10.31
CA GLU A 367 -0.21 -23.01 10.27
C GLU A 367 -1.10 -23.57 9.13
N HIS A 368 -2.17 -22.88 8.78
CA HIS A 368 -3.00 -23.28 7.64
C HIS A 368 -2.30 -23.04 6.31
N LEU A 369 -1.58 -21.93 6.15
CA LEU A 369 -0.92 -21.55 4.89
C LEU A 369 0.37 -22.34 4.63
N ALA A 370 1.17 -22.48 5.67
CA ALA A 370 2.47 -23.14 5.65
C ALA A 370 2.69 -23.81 7.01
N ALA A 371 2.27 -25.07 7.15
CA ALA A 371 2.53 -25.84 8.36
C ALA A 371 4.02 -26.19 8.44
N LEU A 372 4.64 -25.97 9.60
CA LEU A 372 6.06 -26.26 9.83
C LEU A 372 6.20 -27.43 10.79
N GLN A 373 6.88 -28.48 10.34
CA GLN A 373 7.15 -29.67 11.13
C GLN A 373 8.65 -29.80 11.36
N VAL A 374 9.07 -29.69 12.62
CA VAL A 374 10.47 -29.88 13.04
C VAL A 374 10.59 -31.15 13.88
N ARG A 375 11.61 -31.97 13.60
CA ARG A 375 11.93 -33.20 14.34
C ARG A 375 13.42 -33.19 14.72
N PRO A 376 13.79 -33.42 16.00
CA PRO A 376 12.94 -33.49 17.20
C PRO A 376 12.03 -32.27 17.37
N ALA A 377 10.85 -32.48 17.98
CA ALA A 377 9.88 -31.40 18.15
C ALA A 377 10.41 -30.35 19.15
N PRO A 378 10.23 -29.05 18.87
CA PRO A 378 10.59 -28.00 19.82
C PRO A 378 9.63 -27.98 21.01
N ASP A 379 10.13 -27.48 22.14
CA ASP A 379 9.34 -27.18 23.33
C ASP A 379 8.68 -25.79 23.25
N SER A 380 9.27 -24.88 22.46
CA SER A 380 8.74 -23.53 22.23
C SER A 380 8.82 -23.16 20.75
N GLU A 381 7.74 -22.60 20.23
CA GLU A 381 7.64 -22.20 18.83
C GLU A 381 7.08 -20.77 18.73
N LEU A 382 7.78 -19.91 17.98
CA LEU A 382 7.35 -18.56 17.62
C LEU A 382 7.32 -18.43 16.11
N ARG A 383 6.16 -18.22 15.51
CA ARG A 383 6.02 -18.10 14.06
C ARG A 383 5.10 -16.95 13.69
N PHE A 384 5.57 -16.06 12.83
CA PHE A 384 4.77 -14.96 12.33
C PHE A 384 5.24 -14.46 10.96
N TRP A 385 4.31 -13.99 10.14
CA TRP A 385 4.63 -13.11 9.01
C TRP A 385 4.06 -11.72 9.25
N LEU A 386 4.76 -10.68 8.80
CA LEU A 386 4.22 -9.32 8.78
C LEU A 386 3.82 -8.93 7.36
N LEU A 387 2.56 -8.54 7.20
CA LEU A 387 2.06 -7.93 5.98
C LEU A 387 2.25 -6.42 6.08
N PHE A 388 2.97 -5.85 5.12
CA PHE A 388 3.22 -4.42 5.01
C PHE A 388 2.34 -3.86 3.91
N SER A 389 1.62 -2.78 4.19
CA SER A 389 0.81 -2.07 3.19
C SER A 389 1.06 -0.56 3.28
N PRO A 390 1.04 0.16 2.15
CA PRO A 390 1.29 1.58 2.13
C PRO A 390 0.03 2.35 2.52
N SER A 391 0.16 3.50 3.18
CA SER A 391 -0.98 4.37 3.41
C SER A 391 -0.62 5.85 3.35
N GLY A 392 -1.42 6.61 2.59
CA GLY A 392 -1.31 8.06 2.54
C GLY A 392 -1.82 8.76 3.81
N ARG A 393 -2.50 8.03 4.71
CA ARG A 393 -3.10 8.53 5.95
C ARG A 393 -2.90 7.55 7.10
N PHE A 394 -2.99 8.04 8.32
CA PHE A 394 -3.02 7.18 9.49
C PHE A 394 -4.31 6.33 9.51
N ILE A 395 -4.18 5.06 9.87
CA ILE A 395 -5.30 4.13 10.08
C ILE A 395 -5.25 3.64 11.52
N ASP A 396 -6.31 3.92 12.27
CA ASP A 396 -6.47 3.39 13.62
C ASP A 396 -6.87 1.92 13.52
N LEU A 397 -6.00 1.04 14.01
CA LEU A 397 -6.18 -0.41 13.98
C LEU A 397 -6.19 -0.96 15.41
N PRO A 398 -7.03 -1.95 15.70
CA PRO A 398 -6.96 -2.64 16.98
C PRO A 398 -5.58 -3.32 17.10
N ALA A 399 -4.93 -3.11 18.24
CA ALA A 399 -3.67 -3.76 18.54
C ALA A 399 -3.90 -5.29 18.63
N PRO A 400 -3.05 -6.10 17.99
CA PRO A 400 -3.17 -7.55 18.06
C PRO A 400 -2.84 -8.04 19.48
N PRO A 401 -3.41 -9.17 19.92
CA PRO A 401 -3.03 -9.82 21.16
C PRO A 401 -1.51 -10.08 21.19
N GLN A 402 -0.85 -9.68 22.27
CA GLN A 402 0.57 -9.95 22.49
C GLN A 402 0.74 -10.92 23.65
N ASP A 403 0.72 -12.21 23.34
CA ASP A 403 1.11 -13.23 24.31
C ASP A 403 2.64 -13.22 24.43
N THR A 404 3.15 -13.22 25.66
CA THR A 404 4.60 -13.26 25.89
C THR A 404 5.15 -14.62 25.45
N PHE A 405 6.00 -14.61 24.42
CA PHE A 405 6.73 -15.81 24.01
C PHE A 405 7.80 -16.17 25.05
N VAL A 406 7.79 -17.43 25.51
CA VAL A 406 8.75 -17.93 26.50
C VAL A 406 9.62 -19.01 25.86
N ARG A 407 10.92 -18.75 25.79
CA ARG A 407 11.91 -19.69 25.26
C ARG A 407 12.28 -20.73 26.31
N ARG A 408 11.89 -21.98 26.11
CA ARG A 408 12.25 -23.14 26.93
C ARG A 408 12.67 -24.30 26.05
N GLY A 409 13.62 -25.11 26.51
CA GLY A 409 14.05 -26.34 25.84
C GLY A 409 14.52 -26.09 24.40
N GLY A 410 14.10 -26.95 23.48
CA GLY A 410 14.27 -26.72 22.04
C GLY A 410 13.36 -25.60 21.56
N VAL A 411 13.90 -24.64 20.81
CA VAL A 411 13.16 -23.45 20.34
C VAL A 411 13.20 -23.38 18.82
N VAL A 412 12.04 -23.14 18.20
CA VAL A 412 11.94 -22.79 16.79
C VAL A 412 11.39 -21.38 16.66
N VAL A 413 12.02 -20.57 15.81
CA VAL A 413 11.55 -19.22 15.47
C VAL A 413 11.45 -19.11 13.95
N GLU A 414 10.29 -18.71 13.45
CA GLU A 414 10.08 -18.32 12.06
C GLU A 414 9.57 -16.89 12.01
N TRP A 415 10.23 -16.06 11.21
CA TRP A 415 9.68 -14.78 10.79
C TRP A 415 9.76 -14.66 9.27
N GLY A 416 8.83 -13.92 8.69
CA GLY A 416 8.77 -13.59 7.27
C GLY A 416 7.84 -12.42 7.04
N GLY A 417 7.46 -12.16 5.80
CA GLY A 417 6.52 -11.09 5.51
C GLY A 417 6.17 -10.97 4.04
N ALA A 418 5.24 -10.09 3.76
CA ALA A 418 4.85 -9.77 2.39
C ALA A 418 4.50 -8.30 2.29
N VAL A 419 4.79 -7.73 1.14
CA VAL A 419 4.40 -6.38 0.77
C VAL A 419 3.09 -6.56 -0.01
N VAL A 420 1.95 -6.25 0.62
CA VAL A 420 0.59 -6.50 0.06
C VAL A 420 -0.27 -5.23 0.01
N PRO A 421 -1.06 -5.01 -1.06
CA PRO A 421 -1.88 -3.81 -1.17
C PRO A 421 -2.85 -3.71 0.00
N LEU A 422 -3.16 -2.48 0.44
CA LEU A 422 -4.24 -2.29 1.40
C LEU A 422 -5.54 -2.83 0.78
N PRO A 423 -6.25 -3.76 1.44
CA PRO A 423 -7.60 -4.10 1.04
C PRO A 423 -8.42 -2.80 1.05
N ARG A 424 -9.00 -2.45 -0.11
CA ARG A 424 -9.78 -1.22 -0.29
C ARG A 424 -11.20 -1.37 0.24
#